data_AF-A0A4Y8CNU2-F1
#
_entry.id   AF-A0A4Y8CNU2-F1
#
_cell.length_a   1.000
_cell.length_b   1.000
_cell.length_c   1.000
_cell.angle_alpha   90.00
_cell.angle_beta   90.00
_cell.angle_gamma   90.00
#
_symmetry.space_group_name_H-M   'P 1'
#
loop_
_entity.id
_entity.type
_entity.pdbx_description
1 polymer ?
#
loop_
_entity_poly.entity_id
_entity_poly.type
_entity_poly.pdbx_seq_one_letter_code
_entity_poly.pdbx_strand_id
1 'polypeptide(L)' 'AITGMFNALANFIIDFSKDYDLKVLLSGGVFQNKTLLEILKAKNFDFFVPLKYPCNDSSIALGQMVHFLNLEK' A
#
# COMPACT_ATOMS: atom_id res chain seq x y z
N ALA A 1 18.34 9.37 11.34
CA ALA A 1 17.90 7.97 11.53
C ALA A 1 16.50 7.73 10.97
N ILE A 2 15.45 8.39 11.50
CA ILE A 2 14.04 8.14 11.14
C ILE A 2 13.74 8.42 9.66
N THR A 3 14.16 9.57 9.13
CA THR A 3 13.97 9.92 7.71
C THR A 3 14.69 8.95 6.77
N GLY A 4 15.87 8.46 7.17
CA GLY A 4 16.62 7.46 6.40
C GLY A 4 15.87 6.13 6.30
N MET A 5 15.24 5.68 7.39
CA MET A 5 14.39 4.49 7.40
C MET A 5 13.21 4.61 6.43
N PHE A 6 12.46 5.73 6.46
CA PHE A 6 11.35 5.93 5.54
C PHE A 6 11.79 5.97 4.06
N ASN A 7 12.93 6.60 3.78
CA ASN A 7 13.47 6.61 2.42
C ASN A 7 13.94 5.23 1.96
N ALA A 8 14.60 4.47 2.83
CA ALA A 8 15.01 3.11 2.53
C ALA A 8 13.81 2.19 2.28
N LEU A 9 12.77 2.29 3.12
CA LEU A 9 11.52 1.54 2.93
C LEU A 9 10.82 1.93 1.62
N ALA A 10 10.74 3.22 1.31
CA ALA A 10 10.15 3.69 0.05
C ALA A 10 10.93 3.17 -1.18
N ASN A 11 12.27 3.22 -1.14
CA ASN A 11 13.10 2.66 -2.21
C ASN A 11 12.89 1.15 -2.34
N PHE A 12 12.86 0.42 -1.22
CA PHE A 12 12.61 -1.02 -1.22
C PHE A 12 11.26 -1.37 -1.86
N ILE A 13 10.18 -0.66 -1.52
CA ILE A 13 8.86 -0.87 -2.12
C ILE A 13 8.91 -0.67 -3.63
N ILE A 14 9.54 0.44 -4.09
CA ILE A 14 9.67 0.76 -5.51
C ILE A 14 10.48 -0.30 -6.24
N ASP A 15 11.63 -0.69 -5.69
CA ASP A 15 12.53 -1.65 -6.33
C ASP A 15 11.92 -3.04 -6.38
N PHE A 16 11.31 -3.52 -5.29
CA PHE A 16 10.60 -4.79 -5.26
C PHE A 16 9.42 -4.83 -6.23
N SER A 17 8.71 -3.71 -6.41
CA SER A 17 7.57 -3.66 -7.34
C SER A 17 7.95 -3.81 -8.81
N LYS A 18 9.20 -3.47 -9.20
CA LYS A 18 9.67 -3.57 -10.59
C LYS A 18 9.81 -5.01 -11.06
N ASP A 19 9.91 -5.96 -10.14
CA ASP A 19 10.02 -7.38 -10.46
C ASP A 19 8.70 -7.98 -10.99
N TYR A 20 7.60 -7.21 -10.95
CA TYR A 20 6.26 -7.63 -11.36
C TYR A 20 5.62 -6.61 -12.32
N ASP A 21 5.04 -7.07 -13.43
CA ASP A 21 4.24 -6.22 -14.34
C ASP A 21 2.80 -6.08 -13.83
N LEU A 22 2.65 -5.54 -12.62
CA LEU A 22 1.36 -5.40 -11.92
C LEU A 22 1.20 -4.00 -11.33
N LYS A 23 -0.05 -3.54 -11.26
CA LYS A 23 -0.39 -2.31 -10.55
C LYS A 23 -0.18 -2.49 -9.04
N VAL A 24 0.43 -1.50 -8.40
CA VAL A 24 0.77 -1.56 -6.98
C VAL A 24 -0.37 -1.02 -6.13
N LEU A 25 -0.83 -1.83 -5.17
CA LEU A 25 -1.80 -1.44 -4.15
C LEU A 25 -1.13 -1.49 -2.79
N LEU A 26 -1.17 -0.37 -2.06
CA LEU A 26 -0.63 -0.28 -0.70
C LEU A 26 -1.76 -0.45 0.31
N SER A 27 -1.68 -1.54 1.09
CA SER A 27 -2.66 -1.88 2.13
C SER A 27 -2.00 -2.25 3.47
N GLY A 28 -2.68 -2.02 4.59
CA GLY A 28 -2.19 -2.23 5.96
C GLY A 28 -1.99 -0.92 6.74
N GLY A 29 -1.98 -1.00 8.07
CA GLY A 29 -1.89 0.17 8.96
C GLY A 29 -0.65 1.07 8.73
N VAL A 30 0.44 0.49 8.23
CA VAL A 30 1.67 1.23 7.88
C VAL A 30 1.41 2.30 6.81
N PHE A 31 0.56 2.01 5.84
CA PHE A 31 0.28 2.90 4.71
C PHE A 31 -0.74 4.00 5.03
N GLN A 32 -1.18 4.10 6.29
CA GLN A 32 -1.85 5.30 6.80
C GLN A 32 -0.85 6.43 7.12
N ASN A 33 0.46 6.13 7.12
CA ASN A 33 1.50 7.12 7.35
C ASN A 33 1.63 8.08 6.15
N LYS A 34 1.10 9.31 6.31
CA LYS A 34 1.13 10.34 5.26
C LYS A 34 2.55 10.66 4.79
N THR A 35 3.54 10.69 5.68
CA THR A 35 4.93 10.99 5.31
C THR A 35 5.49 9.95 4.35
N LEU A 36 5.23 8.66 4.58
CA LEU A 36 5.64 7.59 3.65
C LEU A 36 4.95 7.74 2.28
N LEU A 37 3.65 8.02 2.26
CA LEU A 37 2.90 8.22 1.02
C LEU A 37 3.42 9.43 0.22
N GLU A 38 3.72 10.54 0.88
CA GLU A 38 4.28 11.72 0.22
C GLU A 38 5.69 11.48 -0.31
N ILE A 39 6.52 10.68 0.38
CA ILE A 39 7.83 10.26 -0.15
C ILE A 39 7.68 9.43 -1.42
N LEU A 40 6.72 8.49 -1.45
CA LEU A 40 6.45 7.67 -2.63
C LEU A 40 5.95 8.52 -3.81
N LYS A 41 5.04 9.47 -3.56
CA LYS A 41 4.58 10.44 -4.57
C LYS A 41 5.72 11.32 -5.09
N ALA A 42 6.57 11.84 -4.19
CA ALA A 42 7.71 12.67 -4.56
C ALA A 42 8.75 11.90 -5.42
N LYS A 43 8.78 10.57 -5.30
CA LYS A 43 9.59 9.68 -6.15
C LYS A 43 8.89 9.29 -7.46
N ASN A 44 7.74 9.90 -7.77
CA ASN A 44 6.94 9.65 -8.97
C ASN A 44 6.55 8.17 -9.14
N PHE A 45 6.27 7.50 -8.03
CA PHE A 45 5.82 6.11 -8.01
C PHE A 45 4.30 6.05 -8.16
N ASP A 46 3.80 5.22 -9.09
CA ASP A 46 2.36 5.02 -9.30
C ASP A 46 1.84 3.91 -8.38
N PHE A 47 0.85 4.25 -7.55
CA PHE A 47 0.27 3.32 -6.58
C PHE A 47 -1.17 3.70 -6.22
N PHE A 48 -1.92 2.71 -5.78
CA PHE A 48 -3.27 2.87 -5.23
C PHE A 48 -3.24 2.76 -3.70
N VAL A 49 -4.07 3.57 -3.03
CA VAL A 49 -4.32 3.47 -1.59
C VAL A 49 -5.82 3.61 -1.32
N PRO A 50 -6.41 2.81 -0.40
CA PRO A 50 -7.83 2.94 -0.05
C PRO A 50 -8.17 4.33 0.53
N LEU A 51 -9.13 5.03 -0.10
CA LEU A 51 -9.62 6.34 0.38
C LEU A 51 -10.95 6.25 1.14
N LYS A 52 -11.82 5.31 0.76
CA LYS A 52 -13.18 5.19 1.31
C LYS A 52 -13.22 4.38 2.62
N TYR A 53 -12.42 3.33 2.70
CA TYR A 53 -12.34 2.44 3.85
C TYR A 53 -10.92 2.51 4.41
N PRO A 54 -10.75 2.44 5.75
CA PRO A 54 -9.42 2.47 6.33
C PRO A 54 -8.59 1.30 5.81
N CYS A 55 -7.34 1.61 5.48
CA CYS A 55 -6.35 0.69 4.94
C CYS A 55 -5.89 -0.36 5.98
N ASN A 56 -6.34 -0.25 7.23
CA ASN A 56 -5.88 -1.06 8.36
C ASN A 56 -6.89 -2.17 8.74
N ASP A 57 -6.62 -2.82 9.86
CA ASP A 57 -7.38 -3.97 10.37
C ASP A 57 -8.86 -3.66 10.63
N SER A 58 -9.24 -2.38 10.78
CA SER A 58 -10.65 -1.98 10.90
C SER A 58 -11.50 -2.33 9.67
N SER A 59 -10.90 -2.61 8.50
CA SER A 59 -11.60 -3.04 7.29
C SER A 59 -11.14 -4.40 6.76
N ILE A 60 -10.40 -5.19 7.54
CA ILE A 60 -9.96 -6.51 7.11
C ILE A 60 -11.13 -7.46 6.83
N ALA A 61 -12.17 -7.42 7.67
CA ALA A 61 -13.37 -8.24 7.53
C ALA A 61 -14.11 -7.96 6.21
N LEU A 62 -14.10 -6.70 5.74
CA LEU A 62 -14.67 -6.34 4.44
C LEU A 62 -13.89 -6.99 3.30
N GLY A 63 -12.55 -6.95 3.35
CA GLY A 63 -11.70 -7.61 2.37
C GLY A 63 -11.93 -9.13 2.33
N GLN A 64 -12.06 -9.76 3.50
CA GLN A 64 -12.35 -11.20 3.63
C GLN A 64 -13.72 -11.56 3.02
N MET A 65 -14.76 -10.77 3.32
CA MET A 65 -16.09 -10.97 2.76
C MET A 65 -16.11 -10.82 1.24
N VAL A 66 -15.47 -9.78 0.70
CA VAL A 66 -15.36 -9.57 -0.76
C VAL A 66 -14.58 -10.70 -1.42
N HIS A 67 -13.51 -11.18 -0.79
CA HIS A 67 -12.76 -12.33 -1.29
C HIS A 67 -13.63 -13.58 -1.36
N PHE A 68 -14.34 -13.90 -0.27
CA PHE A 68 -15.26 -15.05 -0.21
C PHE A 68 -16.32 -14.98 -1.32
N LEU A 69 -17.01 -13.84 -1.46
CA LEU A 69 -18.06 -13.65 -2.48
C LEU A 69 -17.54 -13.68 -3.92
N ASN A 70 -16.27 -13.37 -4.15
CA ASN A 70 -15.66 -13.47 -5.48
C ASN A 70 -15.17 -14.87 -5.82
N LEU A 71 -14.90 -15.73 -4.83
CA LEU A 71 -14.54 -17.13 -5.06
C LEU A 71 -15.77 -18.01 -5.40
N GLU A 72 -16.97 -17.59 -5.03
CA GLU A 72 -18.22 -18.27 -5.37
C GLU A 72 -18.74 -17.97 -6.79
N LYS A 73 -18.02 -17.13 -7.55
CA LYS A 73 -18.31 -16.83 -8.96
C LYS A 73 -17.43 -17.63 -9.90
#